data_AF-A0ABD2MEC0-F1
#
_entry.id   AF-A0ABD2MEC0-F1
#
_cell.length_a   1.000
_cell.length_b   1.000
_cell.length_c   1.000
_cell.angle_alpha   90.00
_cell.angle_beta   90.00
_cell.angle_gamma   90.00
#
_symmetry.space_group_name_H-M   'P 1'
#
loop_
_entity.id
_entity.type
_entity.pdbx_description
1 polymer ?
#
loop_
_entity_poly.entity_id
_entity_poly.type
_entity_poly.pdbx_seq_one_letter_code
_entity_poly.pdbx_strand_id
1 'polypeptide(L)'
;MNRIDRTNNFAEAYHRTLQHAIGIGQAHPTIWKFINILREHQKIIDVDFEHFLAGNAPPLKAKRYREADRRILRILERYNREKAQPQINDDHQYGQNQNNPNLFNEMLRGISSNYQMDC
;
A
#
# COMPACT_ATOMS: atom_id res chain seq x y z
N MET A 1 3.06 1.14 16.65
CA MET A 1 3.14 0.47 15.32
C MET A 1 4.24 1.14 14.50
N ASN A 2 5.31 0.42 14.17
CA ASN A 2 6.51 0.98 13.53
C ASN A 2 6.23 1.43 12.08
N ARG A 3 6.52 2.69 11.73
CA ARG A 3 6.40 3.25 10.36
C ARG A 3 7.35 2.61 9.33
N ILE A 4 8.22 1.72 9.77
CA ILE A 4 9.33 1.13 9.00
C ILE A 4 8.81 0.25 7.86
N ASP A 5 7.76 -0.54 8.12
CA ASP A 5 7.20 -1.50 7.16
C ASP A 5 6.55 -0.79 5.95
N ARG A 6 6.05 0.43 6.16
CA ARG A 6 5.42 1.23 5.10
C ARG A 6 6.46 1.76 4.12
N THR A 7 7.60 2.24 4.59
CA THR A 7 8.68 2.77 3.74
C THR A 7 9.23 1.70 2.81
N ASN A 8 9.39 0.45 3.29
CA ASN A 8 9.89 -0.63 2.46
C ASN A 8 8.95 -0.94 1.28
N ASN A 9 7.63 -1.02 1.53
CA ASN A 9 6.66 -1.28 0.47
C ASN A 9 6.68 -0.19 -0.63
N PHE A 10 6.88 1.08 -0.24
CA PHE A 10 7.05 2.17 -1.20
C PHE A 10 8.33 2.02 -2.02
N ALA A 11 9.47 1.74 -1.36
CA ALA A 11 10.74 1.52 -2.05
C ALA A 11 10.67 0.34 -3.04
N GLU A 12 10.06 -0.77 -2.63
CA GLU A 12 9.83 -1.92 -3.49
C GLU A 12 8.88 -1.63 -4.66
N ALA A 13 7.77 -0.92 -4.40
CA ALA A 13 6.83 -0.55 -5.45
C ALA A 13 7.50 0.36 -6.49
N TYR A 14 8.28 1.34 -6.03
CA TYR A 14 9.04 2.22 -6.91
C TYR A 14 10.09 1.44 -7.72
N HIS A 15 10.82 0.53 -7.06
CA HIS A 15 11.78 -0.34 -7.74
C HIS A 15 11.11 -1.20 -8.83
N ARG A 16 9.94 -1.79 -8.54
CA ARG A 16 9.15 -2.54 -9.54
C ARG A 16 8.76 -1.65 -10.71
N THR A 17 8.26 -0.43 -10.45
CA THR A 17 7.90 0.52 -11.51
C THR A 17 9.10 0.84 -12.40
N LEU A 18 10.27 1.12 -11.82
CA LEU A 18 11.50 1.36 -12.59
C LEU A 18 11.90 0.15 -13.43
N GLN A 19 11.84 -1.07 -12.87
CA GLN A 19 12.12 -2.29 -13.64
C GLN A 19 11.17 -2.45 -14.84
N HIS A 20 9.87 -2.16 -14.66
CA HIS A 20 8.90 -2.19 -15.76
C HIS A 20 9.23 -1.14 -16.83
N ALA A 21 9.58 0.09 -16.44
CA ALA A 21 9.93 1.17 -17.35
C ALA A 21 11.21 0.85 -18.15
N ILE A 22 12.21 0.29 -17.48
CA ILE A 22 13.48 -0.15 -18.09
C ILE A 22 13.25 -1.31 -19.08
N GLY A 23 12.27 -2.16 -18.81
CA GLY A 23 11.82 -3.24 -19.67
C GLY A 23 12.13 -4.58 -19.03
N ILE A 24 11.08 -5.27 -18.57
CA ILE A 24 11.18 -6.63 -18.03
C ILE A 24 11.66 -7.57 -19.13
N GLY A 25 12.78 -8.24 -18.89
CA GLY A 25 13.32 -9.25 -19.81
C GLY A 25 14.27 -8.71 -20.89
N GLN A 26 14.60 -7.42 -20.91
CA GLN A 26 15.73 -6.96 -21.71
C GLN A 26 17.03 -7.41 -21.02
N ALA A 27 17.74 -8.35 -21.63
CA ALA A 27 18.94 -8.95 -21.06
C ALA A 27 19.91 -7.90 -20.50
N HIS A 28 20.12 -6.79 -21.24
CA HIS A 28 20.90 -5.64 -20.77
C HIS A 28 20.38 -4.33 -21.39
N PRO A 29 19.65 -3.47 -20.66
CA PRO A 29 19.37 -2.11 -21.11
C PRO A 29 20.70 -1.36 -21.26
N THR A 30 20.84 -0.52 -22.29
CA THR A 30 22.02 0.33 -22.42
C THR A 30 22.07 1.33 -21.26
N ILE A 31 23.27 1.71 -20.84
CA ILE A 31 23.47 2.73 -19.80
C ILE A 31 22.70 4.03 -20.15
N TRP A 32 22.66 4.40 -21.43
CA TRP A 32 21.90 5.55 -21.91
C TRP A 32 20.39 5.41 -21.70
N LYS A 33 19.82 4.25 -22.03
CA LYS A 33 18.40 3.99 -21.78
C LYS A 33 18.08 4.06 -20.29
N PHE A 34 18.94 3.47 -19.45
CA PHE A 34 18.82 3.54 -18.00
C PHE A 34 18.80 4.98 -17.48
N ILE A 35 19.79 5.80 -17.87
CA ILE A 35 19.89 7.21 -17.47
C ILE A 35 18.66 8.00 -17.92
N ASN A 36 18.20 7.81 -19.15
CA ASN A 36 17.03 8.52 -19.66
C ASN A 36 15.77 8.19 -18.86
N ILE A 37 15.56 6.92 -18.53
CA ILE A 37 14.39 6.50 -17.74
C ILE A 37 14.44 7.07 -16.32
N LEU A 38 15.63 7.08 -15.69
CA LEU A 38 15.79 7.73 -14.39
C LEU A 38 15.45 9.22 -14.44
N ARG A 39 15.89 9.93 -15.49
CA ARG A 39 15.57 11.36 -15.67
C ARG A 39 14.08 11.61 -15.83
N GLU A 40 13.39 10.78 -16.60
CA GLU A 40 11.93 10.91 -16.77
C GLU A 40 11.19 10.63 -15.46
N HIS A 41 11.60 9.60 -14.71
CA HIS A 41 11.01 9.32 -13.39
C HIS A 41 11.28 10.44 -12.38
N GLN A 42 12.48 11.03 -12.37
CA GLN A 42 12.79 12.16 -11.49
C GLN A 42 11.85 13.34 -11.75
N LYS A 43 11.61 13.70 -13.02
CA LYS A 43 10.69 14.79 -13.38
C LYS A 43 9.27 14.56 -12.84
N ILE A 44 8.78 13.32 -12.91
CA ILE A 44 7.44 12.98 -12.39
C ILE A 44 7.39 13.20 -10.88
N ILE A 45 8.41 12.73 -10.17
CA ILE A 45 8.51 12.90 -8.71
C ILE A 45 8.62 14.38 -8.33
N ASP A 46 9.40 15.15 -9.08
CA ASP A 46 9.54 16.60 -8.84
C ASP A 46 8.19 17.30 -8.99
N VAL A 47 7.39 16.95 -10.00
CA VAL A 47 6.03 17.49 -10.17
C VAL A 47 5.12 17.13 -8.99
N ASP A 48 5.12 15.86 -8.55
CA ASP A 48 4.34 15.42 -7.39
C ASP A 48 4.79 16.15 -6.11
N PHE A 49 6.10 16.38 -5.97
CA PHE A 49 6.69 17.09 -4.83
C PHE A 49 6.30 18.57 -4.82
N GLU A 50 6.34 19.25 -5.97
CA GLU A 50 5.88 20.64 -6.09
C GLU A 50 4.38 20.77 -5.79
N HIS A 51 3.56 19.82 -6.27
CA HIS A 51 2.14 19.77 -5.90
C HIS A 51 1.95 19.64 -4.38
N PHE A 52 2.75 18.79 -3.73
CA PHE A 52 2.74 18.64 -2.29
C PHE A 52 3.19 19.91 -1.56
N LEU A 53 4.28 20.55 -2.00
CA LEU A 53 4.76 21.83 -1.43
C LEU A 53 3.73 22.95 -1.57
N ALA A 54 2.99 22.97 -2.67
CA ALA A 54 1.89 23.91 -2.91
C ALA A 54 0.65 23.63 -2.03
N GLY A 55 0.67 22.59 -1.18
CA GLY A 55 -0.42 22.22 -0.29
C GLY A 55 -1.58 21.51 -1.00
N ASN A 56 -1.38 21.01 -2.22
CA ASN A 56 -2.40 20.23 -2.90
C ASN A 56 -2.57 18.87 -2.21
N ALA A 57 -3.81 18.44 -2.08
CA ALA A 57 -4.10 17.09 -1.60
C ALA A 57 -3.52 16.06 -2.59
N PRO A 58 -2.99 14.92 -2.09
CA PRO A 58 -2.47 13.87 -2.96
C PRO A 58 -3.56 13.33 -3.89
N PRO A 59 -3.19 12.87 -5.10
CA PRO A 59 -4.16 12.36 -6.05
C PRO A 59 -4.96 11.19 -5.46
N LEU A 60 -6.29 11.25 -5.62
CA LEU A 60 -7.17 10.21 -5.09
C LEU A 60 -6.85 8.84 -5.71
N LYS A 61 -6.92 7.79 -4.87
CA LYS A 61 -6.77 6.39 -5.30
C LYS A 61 -7.66 6.10 -6.52
N ALA A 62 -7.14 5.40 -7.53
CA ALA A 62 -7.93 5.06 -8.70
C ALA A 62 -9.21 4.28 -8.31
N LYS A 63 -10.32 4.54 -9.01
CA LYS A 63 -11.65 3.99 -8.70
C LYS A 63 -11.63 2.47 -8.52
N ARG A 64 -10.93 1.75 -9.40
CA ARG A 64 -10.79 0.27 -9.35
C ARG A 64 -10.26 -0.23 -8.00
N TYR A 65 -9.31 0.48 -7.39
CA TYR A 65 -8.75 0.07 -6.11
C TYR A 65 -9.67 0.44 -4.95
N ARG A 66 -10.37 1.58 -5.02
CA ARG A 66 -11.41 1.92 -4.04
C ARG A 66 -12.54 0.89 -4.04
N GLU A 67 -12.94 0.41 -5.21
CA GLU A 67 -13.95 -0.64 -5.34
C GLU A 67 -13.48 -1.99 -4.83
N ALA A 68 -12.20 -2.33 -5.08
CA ALA A 68 -11.58 -3.53 -4.52
C ALA A 68 -11.56 -3.49 -2.98
N ASP A 69 -11.14 -2.36 -2.39
CA ASP A 69 -11.15 -2.19 -0.92
C ASP A 69 -12.56 -2.36 -0.35
N ARG A 70 -13.56 -1.73 -0.97
CA ARG A 70 -14.97 -1.89 -0.57
C ARG A 70 -15.46 -3.33 -0.68
N ARG A 71 -14.94 -4.13 -1.62
CA ARG A 71 -15.27 -5.55 -1.72
C ARG A 71 -14.61 -6.34 -0.58
N ILE A 72 -13.34 -6.08 -0.30
CA ILE A 72 -12.60 -6.72 0.80
C ILE A 72 -13.25 -6.43 2.14
N LEU A 73 -13.59 -5.16 2.41
CA LEU A 73 -14.27 -4.74 3.64
C LEU A 73 -15.61 -5.45 3.83
N ARG A 74 -16.42 -5.55 2.78
CA ARG A 74 -17.71 -6.29 2.85
C ARG A 74 -17.52 -7.77 3.17
N ILE A 75 -16.50 -8.41 2.60
CA ILE A 75 -16.18 -9.81 2.89
C ILE A 75 -15.75 -9.97 4.35
N LEU A 76 -14.90 -9.07 4.86
CA LEU A 76 -14.47 -9.05 6.25
C LEU A 76 -15.62 -8.83 7.23
N GLU A 77 -16.50 -7.88 6.94
CA GLU A 77 -17.68 -7.60 7.76
C GLU A 77 -18.60 -8.81 7.84
N ARG A 78 -18.85 -9.46 6.69
CA ARG A 78 -19.62 -10.69 6.62
C ARG A 78 -18.99 -11.81 7.44
N TYR A 79 -17.69 -12.04 7.27
CA TYR A 79 -16.94 -13.05 8.01
C TYR A 79 -16.99 -12.80 9.53
N ASN A 80 -16.77 -11.57 9.96
CA ASN A 80 -16.78 -11.21 11.38
C ASN A 80 -18.19 -11.37 12.00
N ARG A 81 -19.25 -11.09 11.23
CA ARG A 81 -20.64 -11.32 11.65
C ARG A 81 -20.94 -12.81 11.80
N GLU A 82 -20.48 -13.63 10.85
CA GLU A 82 -20.66 -15.09 10.86
C GLU A 82 -19.82 -15.77 11.95
N LYS A 83 -18.69 -15.17 12.37
CA LYS A 83 -17.81 -15.65 13.44
C LYS A 83 -18.06 -15.07 14.84
N ALA A 84 -19.11 -14.29 15.05
CA ALA A 84 -19.46 -13.74 16.37
C ALA A 84 -19.96 -14.84 17.34
N GLN A 85 -19.04 -15.70 17.81
CA GLN A 85 -19.09 -16.24 19.17
C GLN A 85 -18.44 -15.21 20.11
N PRO A 86 -18.98 -14.99 21.32
CA PRO A 86 -18.48 -13.96 22.22
C PRO A 86 -17.12 -14.40 22.78
N GLN A 87 -16.05 -13.75 22.36
CA GLN A 87 -14.80 -13.76 23.10
C GLN A 87 -14.57 -12.36 23.64
N ILE A 88 -14.88 -12.22 24.93
CA ILE A 88 -14.30 -11.20 25.80
C ILE A 88 -12.78 -11.42 25.75
N ASN A 89 -11.98 -10.36 25.59
CA ASN A 89 -10.78 -10.07 26.39
C ASN A 89 -9.88 -8.99 25.75
N ASP A 90 -9.73 -7.91 26.53
CA ASP A 90 -8.57 -7.04 26.77
C ASP A 90 -7.72 -6.52 25.61
N ASP A 91 -7.78 -5.19 25.48
CA ASP A 91 -7.25 -4.34 24.40
C ASP A 91 -5.71 -4.27 24.27
N HIS A 92 -4.95 -5.19 24.86
CA HIS A 92 -3.49 -5.02 25.09
C HIS A 92 -2.57 -6.20 24.71
N GLN A 93 -2.83 -6.95 23.63
CA GLN A 93 -1.82 -7.90 23.10
C GLN A 93 -1.65 -7.88 21.58
N TYR A 94 -1.07 -6.80 21.06
CA TYR A 94 -0.52 -6.74 19.71
C TYR A 94 0.93 -7.24 19.71
N GLY A 95 1.17 -8.54 19.49
CA GLY A 95 2.51 -8.99 19.07
C GLY A 95 3.09 -10.28 19.64
N GLN A 96 2.32 -11.13 20.33
CA GLN A 96 2.90 -12.32 20.99
C GLN A 96 2.30 -13.67 20.55
N ASN A 97 1.45 -13.74 19.52
CA ASN A 97 0.85 -15.03 19.15
C ASN A 97 0.83 -15.29 17.64
N GLN A 98 1.82 -16.03 17.16
CA GLN A 98 1.93 -16.53 15.78
C GLN A 98 0.77 -17.47 15.40
N ASN A 99 -0.06 -17.90 16.37
CA ASN A 99 -1.22 -18.76 16.17
C ASN A 99 -2.58 -18.02 16.30
N ASN A 100 -2.62 -16.69 16.18
CA ASN A 100 -3.87 -15.93 16.25
C ASN A 100 -4.66 -16.06 14.93
N PRO A 101 -5.84 -16.73 14.91
CA PRO A 101 -6.65 -16.90 13.69
C PRO A 101 -7.21 -15.58 13.14
N ASN A 102 -7.14 -14.49 13.92
CA ASN A 102 -7.61 -13.16 13.53
C ASN A 102 -6.52 -12.29 12.90
N LEU A 103 -5.26 -12.74 12.88
CA LEU A 103 -4.12 -12.00 12.31
C LEU A 103 -4.35 -11.66 10.83
N PHE A 104 -4.96 -12.58 10.08
CA PHE A 104 -5.32 -12.36 8.68
C PHE A 104 -6.36 -11.23 8.51
N ASN A 105 -7.39 -11.22 9.37
CA ASN A 105 -8.44 -10.19 9.32
C ASN A 105 -7.91 -8.82 9.75
N GLU A 106 -7.01 -8.81 10.74
CA GLU A 106 -6.36 -7.60 11.21
C GLU A 106 -5.38 -7.03 10.18
N MET A 107 -4.62 -7.90 9.49
CA MET A 107 -3.76 -7.51 8.37
C MET A 107 -4.59 -6.90 7.22
N LEU A 108 -5.71 -7.53 6.85
CA LEU A 108 -6.58 -6.99 5.80
C LEU A 108 -7.23 -5.67 6.23
N ARG A 109 -7.60 -5.52 7.50
CA ARG A 109 -8.04 -4.23 8.06
C ARG A 109 -6.93 -3.19 8.04
N GLY A 110 -5.68 -3.55 8.36
CA GLY A 110 -4.53 -2.65 8.28
C GLY A 110 -4.22 -2.21 6.85
N ILE A 111 -4.30 -3.12 5.88
CA ILE A 111 -4.17 -2.81 4.44
C ILE A 111 -5.29 -1.86 3.99
N SER A 112 -6.52 -2.05 4.48
CA SER A 112 -7.66 -1.17 4.19
C SER A 112 -7.62 0.16 4.95
N SER A 113 -7.07 0.18 6.18
CA SER A 113 -6.99 1.33 7.09
C SER A 113 -5.77 2.21 6.84
N ASN A 114 -4.78 1.73 6.07
CA ASN A 114 -3.64 2.51 5.58
C ASN A 114 -4.02 3.71 4.68
N TYR A 115 -5.30 4.06 4.55
CA TYR A 115 -5.81 5.24 3.87
C TYR A 115 -6.98 5.80 4.69
N GLN A 116 -6.69 6.48 5.80
CA GLN A 116 -7.70 7.30 6.47
C GLN A 116 -8.29 8.26 5.43
N MET A 117 -9.59 8.09 5.20
CA MET A 117 -10.43 8.92 4.35
C MET A 117 -10.65 10.24 5.07
N ASP A 118 -9.71 11.17 4.93
CA ASP A 118 -10.01 12.57 5.22
C ASP A 118 -10.65 13.14 3.95
N CYS A 119 -11.98 13.25 4.03
CA CYS A 119 -12.81 14.07 3.18
C CYS A 119 -12.51 15.57 3.37
#